data_AF-A0A090Q990-F1
#
_entry.id   AF-A0A090Q990-F1
#
_cell.length_a   1.000
_cell.length_b   1.000
_cell.length_c   1.000
_cell.angle_alpha   90.00
_cell.angle_beta   90.00
_cell.angle_gamma   90.00
#
_symmetry.space_group_name_H-M   'P 1'
#
loop_
_entity.id
_entity.type
_entity.pdbx_description
1 polymer ?
#
loop_
_entity_poly.entity_id
_entity_poly.type
_entity_poly.pdbx_seq_one_letter_code
_entity_poly.pdbx_strand_id
1 'polypeptide(L)' 'MSFYKLYNFLRDLQKNNSKDWMDENRSQYLEVRNWYIQWLDELNTELAKVDKDYHDTPGRKAINRINNNLMFHQ' A
#
# COMPACT_ATOMS: atom_id res chain seq x y z
N MET A 1 -8.01 -0.79 -9.86
CA MET A 1 -6.65 -0.27 -10.12
C MET A 1 -5.74 -1.43 -10.55
N SER A 2 -4.44 -1.21 -10.80
CA SER A 2 -3.45 -2.23 -11.17
C SER A 2 -2.09 -2.00 -10.47
N PHE A 3 -1.24 -3.05 -10.44
CA PHE A 3 0.12 -2.97 -9.90
C PHE A 3 1.01 -1.93 -10.57
N TYR A 4 0.81 -1.66 -11.87
CA TYR A 4 1.56 -0.63 -12.58
C TYR A 4 1.42 0.75 -11.93
N LYS A 5 0.20 1.13 -11.52
CA LYS A 5 -0.02 2.42 -10.86
C LYS A 5 0.58 2.46 -9.45
N LEU A 6 0.55 1.35 -8.71
CA LEU A 6 1.25 1.23 -7.42
C LEU A 6 2.76 1.43 -7.60
N TYR A 7 3.37 0.71 -8.53
CA TYR A 7 4.81 0.83 -8.78
C TYR A 7 5.22 2.22 -9.29
N ASN A 8 4.40 2.84 -10.13
CA ASN A 8 4.64 4.22 -10.57
C ASN A 8 4.60 5.18 -9.38
N PHE A 9 3.57 5.10 -8.54
CA PHE A 9 3.50 5.90 -7.31
C PHE A 9 4.73 5.70 -6.41
N LEU A 10 5.18 4.47 -6.21
CA LEU A 10 6.37 4.19 -5.40
C LEU A 10 7.66 4.80 -5.99
N ARG A 11 7.81 4.78 -7.31
CA ARG A 11 8.96 5.40 -8.00
C ARG A 11 8.90 6.93 -7.91
N ASP A 12 7.71 7.52 -8.02
CA ASP A 12 7.53 8.97 -7.89
C ASP A 12 7.75 9.42 -6.45
N LEU A 13 7.23 8.66 -5.48
CA LEU A 13 7.46 8.87 -4.05
C LEU A 13 8.96 8.82 -3.72
N GLN A 14 9.69 7.84 -4.24
CA GLN A 14 11.13 7.72 -4.02
C GLN A 14 11.90 8.97 -4.48
N LYS A 15 11.50 9.58 -5.61
CA LYS A 15 12.16 10.76 -6.17
C LYS A 15 11.77 12.05 -5.47
N ASN A 16 10.53 12.13 -4.96
CA ASN A 16 9.92 13.36 -4.48
C ASN A 16 9.45 13.23 -3.03
N ASN A 17 10.19 12.53 -2.16
CA ASN A 17 9.73 12.12 -0.82
C ASN A 17 9.53 13.27 0.20
N SER A 18 9.11 14.47 -0.20
CA SER A 18 8.82 15.59 0.70
C SER A 18 7.38 15.55 1.22
N LYS A 19 7.15 16.24 2.35
CA LYS A 19 5.80 16.45 2.89
C LYS A 19 4.88 17.15 1.89
N ASP A 20 5.35 18.21 1.25
CA ASP A 20 4.57 19.02 0.32
C ASP A 20 4.12 18.19 -0.90
N TRP A 21 5.03 17.42 -1.49
CA TRP A 21 4.70 16.52 -2.59
C TRP A 21 3.69 15.45 -2.16
N MET A 22 3.82 14.89 -0.95
CA MET A 22 2.85 13.93 -0.43
C MET A 22 1.47 14.54 -0.17
N ASP A 23 1.40 15.80 0.28
CA ASP A 23 0.15 16.52 0.49
C ASP A 23 -0.54 16.79 -0.87
N GLU A 24 0.21 17.15 -1.91
CA GLU A 24 -0.28 17.33 -3.29
C GLU A 24 -0.77 16.02 -3.91
N ASN A 25 -0.08 14.90 -3.65
CA ASN A 25 -0.36 13.58 -4.24
C ASN A 25 -1.18 12.67 -3.32
N ARG A 26 -1.84 13.25 -2.30
CA ARG A 26 -2.61 12.51 -1.29
C ARG A 26 -3.74 11.67 -1.87
N SER A 27 -4.42 12.16 -2.91
CA SER A 27 -5.49 11.42 -3.59
C SER A 27 -4.98 10.16 -4.26
N GLN A 28 -3.87 10.27 -5.01
CA GLN A 28 -3.20 9.14 -5.65
C GLN A 28 -2.71 8.12 -4.61
N TYR A 29 -2.12 8.59 -3.51
CA TYR A 29 -1.73 7.74 -2.40
C TYR A 29 -2.91 6.93 -1.84
N LEU A 30 -4.05 7.59 -1.57
CA LEU A 30 -5.24 6.91 -1.06
C LEU A 30 -5.79 5.91 -2.08
N GLU A 31 -5.78 6.25 -3.37
CA GLU A 31 -6.21 5.36 -4.46
C GLU A 31 -5.36 4.08 -4.51
N VAL A 32 -4.03 4.21 -4.56
CA VAL A 32 -3.13 3.04 -4.62
C VAL A 32 -3.17 2.22 -3.34
N ARG A 33 -3.25 2.88 -2.17
CA ARG A 33 -3.31 2.20 -0.87
C ARG A 33 -4.60 1.42 -0.71
N ASN A 34 -5.75 2.03 -0.98
CA ASN A 34 -7.04 1.38 -0.78
C ASN A 34 -7.21 0.20 -1.74
N TRP A 35 -6.77 0.36 -2.98
CA TRP A 35 -6.77 -0.75 -3.93
C TRP A 35 -5.85 -1.90 -3.48
N TYR A 36 -4.65 -1.60 -3.00
CA TYR A 36 -3.73 -2.67 -2.56
C TYR A 36 -4.26 -3.41 -1.33
N ILE A 37 -4.91 -2.71 -0.39
CA ILE A 37 -5.62 -3.34 0.72
C ILE A 37 -6.70 -4.29 0.21
N GLN A 38 -7.54 -3.84 -0.73
CA GLN A 38 -8.60 -4.68 -1.29
C GLN A 38 -8.02 -5.93 -1.97
N TRP A 39 -6.95 -5.78 -2.77
CA TRP A 39 -6.29 -6.92 -3.40
C TRP A 39 -5.74 -7.93 -2.38
N LEU A 40 -5.21 -7.44 -1.25
CA LEU A 40 -4.76 -8.30 -0.15
C LEU A 40 -5.92 -8.98 0.58
N ASP A 41 -7.07 -8.32 0.74
CA ASP A 41 -8.27 -8.93 1.34
C ASP A 41 -8.80 -10.07 0.45
N GLU A 42 -8.77 -9.89 -0.87
CA GLU A 42 -9.10 -10.93 -1.86
C GLU A 42 -8.12 -12.11 -1.76
N LEU A 43 -6.81 -11.84 -1.71
CA LEU A 43 -5.78 -12.88 -1.52
C LEU A 43 -5.98 -13.64 -0.20
N ASN A 44 -6.20 -12.92 0.90
CA ASN A 44 -6.44 -13.50 2.22
C ASN A 44 -7.66 -14.43 2.22
N THR A 45 -8.72 -14.06 1.50
CA THR A 45 -9.91 -14.90 1.32
C THR A 45 -9.59 -16.19 0.56
N GLU A 46 -8.76 -16.13 -0.48
CA GLU A 46 -8.33 -17.34 -1.20
C GLU A 46 -7.43 -18.24 -0.35
N LEU A 47 -6.51 -17.67 0.45
CA LEU A 47 -5.65 -18.45 1.36
C LEU A 47 -6.47 -19.20 2.42
N ALA A 48 -7.48 -18.55 3.00
CA ALA A 48 -8.37 -19.16 3.98
C ALA A 48 -9.20 -20.34 3.43
N LYS A 49 -9.40 -20.43 2.11
CA LYS A 49 -10.06 -21.57 1.46
C LYS A 49 -9.12 -22.77 1.29
N VAL A 50 -7.83 -22.50 1.10
CA VAL A 50 -6.83 -23.53 0.77
C VAL A 50 -6.30 -24.20 2.03
N ASP A 51 -6.08 -23.43 3.10
CA ASP A 51 -5.50 -23.92 4.35
C ASP A 51 -6.44 -23.65 5.54
N LYS A 52 -6.82 -24.73 6.23
CA LYS A 52 -7.74 -24.69 7.39
C LYS A 52 -7.10 -24.11 8.64
N ASP A 53 -5.77 -24.16 8.73
CA ASP A 53 -5.01 -23.62 9.85
C ASP A 53 -4.50 -22.20 9.56
N TYR A 54 -4.87 -21.63 8.42
CA TYR A 54 -4.48 -20.28 8.02
C TYR A 54 -5.02 -19.23 9.01
N HIS A 55 -4.12 -18.35 9.43
CA HIS A 55 -4.47 -17.24 10.29
C HIS A 55 -4.96 -16.04 9.46
N ASP A 56 -6.25 -15.73 9.59
CA ASP A 56 -6.88 -14.58 8.94
C ASP A 56 -6.10 -13.28 9.21
N THR A 57 -5.53 -12.72 8.15
CA THR A 57 -4.70 -11.51 8.21
C THR A 57 -5.25 -10.47 7.22
N PRO A 58 -6.21 -9.62 7.67
CA PRO A 58 -6.79 -8.57 6.84
C PRO A 58 -5.73 -7.69 6.17
N GLY A 59 -5.95 -7.30 4.92
CA GLY A 59 -4.98 -6.59 4.09
C GLY A 59 -4.44 -5.31 4.70
N ARG A 60 -5.27 -4.58 5.47
CA ARG A 60 -4.83 -3.40 6.23
C ARG A 60 -3.77 -3.71 7.29
N LYS A 61 -3.85 -4.89 7.93
CA LYS A 61 -2.86 -5.35 8.93
C LYS A 61 -1.62 -5.94 8.25
N ALA A 62 -1.76 -6.44 7.03
CA ALA A 62 -0.67 -7.05 6.26
C ALA A 62 0.30 -6.04 5.62
N ILE A 63 -0.02 -4.74 5.61
CA ILE A 63 0.83 -3.72 4.98
C ILE A 63 1.52 -2.81 5.99
N ASN A 64 2.79 -2.50 5.70
CA ASN A 64 3.50 -1.40 6.32
C ASN A 64 3.05 -0.06 5.72
N ARG A 65 3.42 1.04 6.39
CA ARG A 65 3.19 2.39 5.84
C ARG A 65 3.99 2.55 4.55
N ILE A 66 3.28 2.85 3.46
CA ILE A 66 3.89 3.07 2.14
C ILE A 66 4.64 4.42 2.11
N ASN A 67 4.16 5.43 2.84
CA ASN A 67 4.87 6.68 3.02
C ASN A 67 5.85 6.58 4.20
N ASN A 68 7.15 6.53 3.90
CA ASN A 68 8.17 6.54 4.93
C ASN A 68 8.76 7.96 5.09
N ASN A 69 8.26 8.70 6.07
CA ASN A 69 8.74 10.04 6.40
C ASN A 69 10.09 10.03 7.16
N LEU A 70 10.61 8.86 7.57
CA LEU A 70 11.86 8.74 8.35
C LEU A 70 13.13 9.07 7.55
N MET A 71 13.02 9.25 6.22
CA MET A 71 14.12 9.71 5.37
C MET A 71 14.49 11.20 5.60
N PHE A 72 13.66 11.96 6.33
CA PHE A 72 13.91 13.38 6.63
C PHE A 72 14.03 13.60 8.13
N HIS A 73 15.12 13.10 8.70
CA HIS A 73 15.66 13.68 9.93
C HIS A 73 16.73 14.68 9.51
N GLN A 74 16.39 15.97 9.56
CA GLN A 74 17.37 17.02 9.84
C GLN A 74 17.33 17.30 11.34
#